data_AF-A0A1N6PT23-F1
#
_entry.id   AF-A0A1N6PT23-F1
#
_cell.length_a   1.000
_cell.length_b   1.000
_cell.length_c   1.000
_cell.angle_alpha   90.00
_cell.angle_beta   90.00
_cell.angle_gamma   90.00
#
_symmetry.space_group_name_H-M   'P 1'
#
loop_
_entity.id
_entity.type
_entity.pdbx_description
1 polymer ?
#
loop_
_entity_poly.entity_id
_entity_poly.type
_entity_poly.pdbx_seq_one_letter_code
_entity_poly.pdbx_strand_id
1 'polypeptide(L)'
;MLLASTIVLMSFSDHHDRDTTEKKQQHEKQTLAKKYWPNGAQLVISISMQFETGGQSEGAESPFSGTPLPKGQPDLPAESWYRYGGNEGIYRMLDLWKKYDIKVTSHVVGTAAEKYPEVVKAIANGGHEIAAHGFTWDNQWNKNYADELNFVKKGVDVVEKITGQKAVGYNANWLRRSPNTLKVLQDLGFLYHIDDLSHDEPFITKVKGKNFVVIPYTLRNNDIVNIEGKHWSPDQFLAQLKFEFDRLYEEGASKRRMMSISFHDRIGGTPAMVNAMEEFIQYTQQKQGVVFMRKDDIAKMVMNDPDTPVDNSEEKFNK
;
A
#
# COMPACT_ATOMS: atom_id res chain seq x y z
N MET A 1 24.58 -90.55 15.06
CA MET A 1 24.99 -89.19 14.68
C MET A 1 24.14 -88.77 13.49
N LEU A 2 23.41 -87.66 13.67
CA LEU A 2 22.64 -86.85 12.70
C LEU A 2 21.48 -87.47 11.89
N LEU A 3 20.27 -87.01 12.25
CA LEU A 3 19.12 -86.84 11.36
C LEU A 3 19.38 -85.67 10.38
N ALA A 4 18.84 -85.77 9.16
CA ALA A 4 18.67 -84.61 8.28
C ALA A 4 17.26 -84.65 7.67
N SER A 5 16.39 -83.76 8.16
CA SER A 5 15.07 -83.46 7.61
C SER A 5 15.18 -82.33 6.59
N THR A 6 14.58 -82.49 5.42
CA THR A 6 14.52 -81.48 4.35
C THR A 6 13.28 -80.59 4.58
N ILE A 7 13.48 -79.29 4.77
CA ILE A 7 12.41 -78.28 4.82
C ILE A 7 12.51 -77.42 3.56
N VAL A 8 11.40 -77.33 2.82
CA VAL A 8 11.21 -76.42 1.69
C VAL A 8 10.75 -75.06 2.24
N LEU A 9 11.54 -74.01 2.01
CA LEU A 9 11.14 -72.62 2.27
C LEU A 9 10.48 -72.04 1.01
N MET A 10 9.19 -71.77 1.08
CA MET A 10 8.48 -70.92 0.11
C MET A 10 8.83 -69.45 0.39
N SER A 11 9.32 -68.76 -0.64
CA SER A 11 9.49 -67.31 -0.64
C SER A 11 8.13 -66.64 -0.84
N PHE A 12 7.68 -65.85 0.15
CA PHE A 12 6.62 -64.86 -0.01
C PHE A 12 7.23 -63.48 0.26
N SER A 13 7.58 -62.77 -0.80
CA SER A 13 7.81 -61.33 -0.75
C SER A 13 7.67 -60.78 -2.15
N ASP A 14 6.51 -60.17 -2.48
CA ASP A 14 6.44 -59.15 -3.55
C ASP A 14 5.10 -58.41 -3.68
N HIS A 15 4.36 -58.19 -2.58
CA HIS A 15 3.12 -57.41 -2.62
C HIS A 15 3.01 -56.27 -1.61
N HIS A 16 4.01 -56.06 -0.74
CA HIS A 16 3.94 -54.97 0.23
C HIS A 16 4.66 -53.68 -0.19
N ASP A 17 5.58 -53.73 -1.16
CA ASP A 17 6.41 -52.59 -1.55
C ASP A 17 5.86 -51.73 -2.70
N ARG A 18 4.91 -52.23 -3.51
CA ARG A 18 4.30 -51.41 -4.57
C ARG A 18 3.26 -50.42 -4.03
N ASP A 19 2.47 -50.84 -3.04
CA ASP A 19 1.42 -50.02 -2.43
C ASP A 19 1.99 -48.89 -1.53
N THR A 20 3.18 -49.10 -0.93
CA THR A 20 3.90 -48.06 -0.18
C THR A 20 4.58 -47.05 -1.10
N THR A 21 5.04 -47.47 -2.28
CA THR A 21 5.69 -46.58 -3.27
C THR A 21 4.67 -45.73 -4.02
N GLU A 22 3.49 -46.28 -4.35
CA GLU A 22 2.37 -45.50 -4.92
C GLU A 22 1.74 -44.54 -3.90
N LYS A 23 1.61 -44.94 -2.62
CA LYS A 23 1.18 -44.02 -1.55
C LYS A 23 2.21 -42.93 -1.26
N LYS A 24 3.51 -43.23 -1.34
CA LYS A 24 4.57 -42.21 -1.25
C LYS A 24 4.53 -41.25 -2.43
N GLN A 25 4.34 -41.73 -3.66
CA GLN A 25 4.21 -40.86 -4.84
C GLN A 25 2.90 -40.07 -4.86
N GLN A 26 1.80 -40.58 -4.27
CA GLN A 26 0.55 -39.83 -4.09
C GLN A 26 0.60 -38.81 -2.95
N HIS A 27 1.42 -39.02 -1.91
CA HIS A 27 1.73 -38.01 -0.88
C HIS A 27 2.84 -37.04 -1.30
N GLU A 28 3.73 -37.43 -2.21
CA GLU A 28 4.75 -36.59 -2.85
C GLU A 28 4.25 -35.86 -4.10
N LYS A 29 2.94 -35.93 -4.40
CA LYS A 29 2.24 -34.69 -4.74
C LYS A 29 2.28 -33.81 -3.49
N GLN A 30 3.46 -33.23 -3.23
CA GLN A 30 3.55 -31.92 -2.63
C GLN A 30 2.51 -31.10 -3.37
N THR A 31 1.39 -30.83 -2.70
CA THR A 31 0.55 -29.70 -3.02
C THR A 31 1.53 -28.54 -3.10
N LEU A 32 1.92 -28.16 -4.33
CA LEU A 32 2.53 -26.86 -4.57
C LEU A 32 1.61 -25.90 -3.85
N ALA A 33 2.07 -25.39 -2.69
CA ALA A 33 1.24 -24.63 -1.79
C ALA A 33 0.56 -23.57 -2.67
N LYS A 34 -0.79 -23.59 -2.68
CA LYS A 34 -1.56 -22.70 -3.56
C LYS A 34 -1.04 -21.29 -3.31
N LYS A 35 -0.45 -20.67 -4.33
CA LYS A 35 0.06 -19.31 -4.22
C LYS A 35 -1.09 -18.35 -4.50
N TYR A 36 -1.36 -17.44 -3.57
CA TYR A 36 -2.52 -16.55 -3.63
C TYR A 36 -2.22 -15.23 -4.33
N TRP A 37 -0.95 -14.82 -4.35
CA TRP A 37 -0.47 -13.74 -5.20
C TRP A 37 0.10 -14.30 -6.51
N PRO A 38 -0.15 -13.66 -7.67
CA PRO A 38 0.41 -14.08 -8.96
C PRO A 38 1.94 -14.14 -8.99
N ASN A 39 2.63 -13.25 -8.26
CA ASN A 39 4.10 -13.27 -8.13
C ASN A 39 4.61 -14.33 -7.12
N GLY A 40 3.71 -15.04 -6.46
CA GLY A 40 4.03 -16.08 -5.49
C GLY A 40 4.41 -15.59 -4.09
N ALA A 41 4.24 -14.31 -3.77
CA ALA A 41 4.37 -13.81 -2.41
C ALA A 41 3.33 -14.46 -1.47
N GLN A 42 3.70 -14.62 -0.21
CA GLN A 42 2.77 -14.94 0.87
C GLN A 42 2.09 -13.67 1.39
N LEU A 43 2.84 -12.57 1.52
CA LEU A 43 2.34 -11.28 1.95
C LEU A 43 2.97 -10.15 1.12
N VAL A 44 2.13 -9.26 0.62
CA VAL A 44 2.57 -8.00 -0.01
C VAL A 44 2.44 -6.88 1.01
N ILE A 45 3.48 -6.08 1.19
CA ILE A 45 3.44 -4.84 1.98
C ILE A 45 3.49 -3.67 1.00
N SER A 46 2.60 -2.70 1.15
CA SER A 46 2.57 -1.50 0.31
C SER A 46 2.50 -0.23 1.13
N ILE A 47 3.50 0.63 0.95
CA ILE A 47 3.62 1.88 1.70
C ILE A 47 3.09 3.04 0.85
N SER A 48 2.20 3.83 1.43
CA SER A 48 1.83 5.17 0.95
C SER A 48 2.75 6.18 1.59
N MET A 49 3.50 6.92 0.77
CA MET A 49 4.34 8.04 1.21
C MET A 49 3.70 9.36 0.77
N GLN A 50 2.93 9.98 1.67
CA GLN A 50 2.19 11.20 1.39
C GLN A 50 3.16 12.39 1.27
N PHE A 51 3.07 13.13 0.17
CA PHE A 51 3.76 14.40 -0.02
C PHE A 51 2.76 15.52 -0.17
N GLU A 52 2.56 16.23 0.94
CA GLU A 52 1.53 17.26 1.13
C GLU A 52 2.14 18.63 1.44
N THR A 53 3.42 18.66 1.81
CA THR A 53 4.17 19.88 2.16
C THR A 53 4.05 20.93 1.06
N GLY A 54 3.43 22.06 1.39
CA GLY A 54 3.20 23.18 0.47
C GLY A 54 1.84 23.17 -0.22
N GLY A 55 1.08 22.08 -0.11
CA GLY A 55 -0.26 21.93 -0.69
C GLY A 55 -1.42 22.10 0.30
N GLN A 56 -1.11 22.30 1.58
CA GLN A 56 -2.09 22.51 2.65
C GLN A 56 -2.79 23.88 2.56
N SER A 57 -4.04 23.94 3.01
CA SER A 57 -4.80 25.20 3.11
C SER A 57 -4.41 26.02 4.35
N GLU A 58 -4.84 27.28 4.41
CA GLU A 58 -4.83 28.05 5.66
C GLU A 58 -5.61 27.28 6.75
N GLY A 59 -5.05 27.22 7.96
CA GLY A 59 -5.66 26.50 9.08
C GLY A 59 -5.70 24.97 8.93
N ALA A 60 -4.92 24.40 8.01
CA ALA A 60 -4.76 22.97 7.90
C ALA A 60 -4.28 22.32 9.21
N GLU A 61 -4.60 21.03 9.38
CA GLU A 61 -4.31 20.28 10.60
C GLU A 61 -2.81 20.25 10.91
N SER A 62 -2.47 20.59 12.15
CA SER A 62 -1.10 20.64 12.65
C SER A 62 -1.08 20.40 14.17
N PRO A 63 0.10 20.24 14.78
CA PRO A 63 0.23 20.14 16.24
C PRO A 63 -0.36 21.34 17.00
N PHE A 64 -0.59 22.47 16.33
CA PHE A 64 -1.14 23.70 16.92
C PHE A 64 -2.66 23.83 16.75
N SER A 65 -3.33 22.89 16.07
CA SER A 65 -4.77 22.96 15.78
C SER A 65 -5.66 22.97 17.03
N GLY A 66 -5.17 22.51 18.18
CA GLY A 66 -5.87 22.62 19.47
C GLY A 66 -5.88 24.03 20.06
N THR A 67 -5.08 24.97 19.54
CA THR A 67 -5.03 26.37 19.97
C THR A 67 -4.79 27.26 18.74
N PRO A 68 -5.80 27.38 17.86
CA PRO A 68 -5.63 28.08 16.59
C PRO A 68 -5.44 29.59 16.82
N LEU A 69 -4.61 30.20 15.98
CA LEU A 69 -4.46 31.64 15.92
C LEU A 69 -5.74 32.32 15.37
N PRO A 70 -5.96 33.62 15.66
CA PRO A 70 -7.04 34.37 15.03
C PRO A 70 -6.96 34.32 13.50
N LYS A 71 -8.12 34.27 12.84
CA LYS A 71 -8.20 34.22 11.37
C LYS A 71 -7.39 35.34 10.71
N GLY A 72 -6.62 35.00 9.67
CA GLY A 72 -5.77 35.94 8.94
C GLY A 72 -4.41 36.20 9.59
N GLN A 73 -4.10 35.60 10.74
CA GLN A 73 -2.76 35.62 11.32
C GLN A 73 -1.92 34.46 10.76
N PRO A 74 -0.66 34.71 10.33
CA PRO A 74 0.20 33.64 9.84
C PRO A 74 0.68 32.75 10.99
N ASP A 75 0.37 31.45 10.91
CA ASP A 75 0.87 30.44 11.85
C ASP A 75 2.25 29.93 11.40
N LEU A 76 3.29 30.73 11.69
CA LEU A 76 4.66 30.44 11.26
C LEU A 76 5.20 29.10 11.80
N PRO A 77 4.93 28.71 13.07
CA PRO A 77 5.27 27.36 13.55
C PRO A 77 4.59 26.25 12.75
N ALA A 78 3.28 26.33 12.50
CA ALA A 78 2.58 25.33 11.68
C ALA A 78 3.18 25.25 10.27
N GLU A 79 3.44 26.39 9.63
CA GLU A 79 4.10 26.41 8.32
C GLU A 79 5.49 25.75 8.35
N SER A 80 6.28 26.01 9.39
CA SER A 80 7.61 25.44 9.53
C SER A 80 7.57 23.92 9.78
N TRP A 81 6.56 23.43 10.49
CA TRP A 81 6.30 22.01 10.67
C TRP A 81 6.01 21.32 9.34
N TYR A 82 5.20 21.93 8.47
CA TYR A 82 5.03 21.42 7.10
C TYR A 82 6.35 21.46 6.32
N ARG A 83 7.10 22.57 6.33
CA ARG A 83 8.39 22.67 5.60
C ARG A 83 9.37 21.57 5.96
N TYR A 84 9.33 21.03 7.18
CA TYR A 84 10.15 19.89 7.58
C TYR A 84 9.96 18.67 6.67
N GLY A 85 8.73 18.40 6.21
CA GLY A 85 8.44 17.27 5.33
C GLY A 85 9.20 17.34 4.00
N GLY A 86 9.19 18.50 3.35
CA GLY A 86 9.94 18.72 2.10
C GLY A 86 11.45 18.87 2.29
N ASN A 87 11.89 19.52 3.37
CA ASN A 87 13.31 19.79 3.61
C ASN A 87 14.08 18.56 4.10
N GLU A 88 13.46 17.72 4.91
CA GLU A 88 14.12 16.68 5.69
C GLU A 88 13.40 15.33 5.57
N GLY A 89 12.08 15.34 5.73
CA GLY A 89 11.28 14.13 5.91
C GLY A 89 11.30 13.20 4.70
N ILE A 90 11.01 13.72 3.50
CA ILE A 90 11.02 12.92 2.27
C ILE A 90 12.41 12.34 2.02
N TYR A 91 13.47 13.16 2.08
CA TYR A 91 14.83 12.69 1.79
C TYR A 91 15.28 11.57 2.74
N ARG A 92 14.96 11.70 4.04
CA ARG A 92 15.27 10.66 5.03
C ARG A 92 14.53 9.35 4.75
N MET A 93 13.27 9.42 4.33
CA MET A 93 12.52 8.23 3.90
C MET A 93 13.11 7.63 2.62
N LEU A 94 13.46 8.46 1.62
CA LEU A 94 14.09 8.00 0.37
C LEU A 94 15.40 7.25 0.63
N ASP A 95 16.23 7.75 1.56
CA ASP A 95 17.46 7.08 1.97
C ASP A 95 17.19 5.71 2.60
N LEU A 96 16.17 5.60 3.46
CA LEU A 96 15.75 4.33 4.04
C LEU A 96 15.27 3.35 2.96
N TRP A 97 14.39 3.79 2.05
CA TRP A 97 13.88 2.94 0.98
C TRP A 97 15.00 2.45 0.07
N LYS A 98 15.94 3.32 -0.28
CA LYS A 98 17.11 2.98 -1.07
C LYS A 98 18.01 1.96 -0.36
N LYS A 99 18.22 2.10 0.95
CA LYS A 99 19.03 1.18 1.77
C LYS A 99 18.54 -0.27 1.70
N TYR A 100 17.22 -0.47 1.60
CA TYR A 100 16.58 -1.78 1.57
C TYR A 100 16.04 -2.18 0.18
N ASP A 101 16.36 -1.41 -0.87
CA ASP A 101 15.83 -1.56 -2.23
C ASP A 101 14.29 -1.67 -2.31
N ILE A 102 13.61 -0.88 -1.47
CA ILE A 102 12.15 -0.81 -1.41
C ILE A 102 11.67 0.31 -2.34
N LYS A 103 10.65 0.03 -3.15
CA LYS A 103 9.93 1.06 -3.92
C LYS A 103 8.52 1.24 -3.34
N VAL A 104 8.22 2.46 -2.91
CA VAL A 104 6.92 2.85 -2.38
C VAL A 104 6.09 3.62 -3.42
N THR A 105 4.82 3.88 -3.09
CA THR A 105 3.96 4.78 -3.85
C THR A 105 3.86 6.11 -3.13
N SER A 106 4.36 7.18 -3.74
CA SER A 106 4.20 8.53 -3.21
C SER A 106 2.94 9.18 -3.76
N HIS A 107 2.16 9.78 -2.87
CA HIS A 107 0.88 10.40 -3.19
C HIS A 107 1.09 11.91 -3.11
N VAL A 108 1.06 12.56 -4.27
CA VAL A 108 1.59 13.91 -4.43
C VAL A 108 0.46 14.89 -4.70
N VAL A 109 0.36 15.93 -3.87
CA VAL A 109 -0.53 17.06 -4.10
C VAL A 109 0.05 17.96 -5.20
N GLY A 110 -0.78 18.39 -6.14
CA GLY A 110 -0.35 19.20 -7.29
C GLY A 110 0.41 20.47 -6.89
N THR A 111 -0.14 21.29 -5.98
CA THR A 111 0.51 22.52 -5.51
C THR A 111 1.76 22.27 -4.67
N ALA A 112 1.85 21.15 -3.95
CA ALA A 112 3.08 20.73 -3.30
C ALA A 112 4.18 20.45 -4.35
N ALA A 113 3.83 19.81 -5.46
CA ALA A 113 4.75 19.60 -6.57
C ALA A 113 5.20 20.90 -7.24
N GLU A 114 4.31 21.89 -7.43
CA GLU A 114 4.68 23.20 -7.97
C GLU A 114 5.69 23.92 -7.06
N LYS A 115 5.51 23.79 -5.75
CA LYS A 115 6.33 24.49 -4.75
C LYS A 115 7.67 23.80 -4.49
N TYR A 116 7.71 22.47 -4.58
CA TYR A 116 8.89 21.65 -4.31
C TYR A 116 9.20 20.66 -5.46
N PRO A 117 9.42 21.15 -6.69
CA PRO A 117 9.62 20.30 -7.86
C PRO A 117 10.85 19.39 -7.74
N GLU A 118 11.89 19.82 -7.02
CA GLU A 118 13.09 19.03 -6.74
C GLU A 118 12.82 17.83 -5.85
N VAL A 119 11.93 17.95 -4.87
CA VAL A 119 11.53 16.85 -3.98
C VAL A 119 10.78 15.79 -4.79
N VAL A 120 9.80 16.21 -5.59
CA VAL A 120 9.01 15.27 -6.42
C VAL A 120 9.88 14.59 -7.49
N LYS A 121 10.85 15.32 -8.08
CA LYS A 121 11.85 14.71 -8.97
C LYS A 121 12.73 13.71 -8.24
N ALA A 122 13.14 13.97 -7.00
CA ALA A 122 13.92 13.01 -6.21
C ALA A 122 13.13 11.71 -5.96
N ILE A 123 11.84 11.83 -5.63
CA ILE A 123 10.95 10.68 -5.47
C ILE A 123 10.88 9.88 -6.77
N ALA A 124 10.60 10.53 -7.90
CA ALA A 124 10.49 9.90 -9.21
C ALA A 124 11.81 9.22 -9.64
N ASN A 125 12.95 9.92 -9.49
CA ASN A 125 14.27 9.40 -9.82
C ASN A 125 14.69 8.23 -8.92
N GLY A 126 14.14 8.13 -7.70
CA GLY A 126 14.29 6.98 -6.82
C GLY A 126 13.58 5.71 -7.34
N GLY A 127 12.78 5.80 -8.41
CA GLY A 127 11.98 4.71 -8.96
C GLY A 127 10.67 4.47 -8.21
N HIS A 128 10.30 5.38 -7.30
CA HIS A 128 9.02 5.33 -6.62
C HIS A 128 7.88 5.67 -7.59
N GLU A 129 6.70 5.12 -7.33
CA GLU A 129 5.51 5.51 -8.07
C GLU A 129 5.08 6.91 -7.65
N ILE A 130 4.68 7.71 -8.63
CA ILE A 130 4.02 9.00 -8.41
C ILE A 130 2.51 8.83 -8.65
N ALA A 131 1.75 8.76 -7.55
CA ALA A 131 0.29 8.74 -7.54
C ALA A 131 -0.27 10.16 -7.27
N ALA A 132 -1.47 10.44 -7.76
CA ALA A 132 -2.11 11.74 -7.61
C ALA A 132 -2.87 11.86 -6.28
N HIS A 133 -2.76 13.03 -5.64
CA HIS A 133 -3.47 13.36 -4.40
C HIS A 133 -4.25 14.69 -4.51
N GLY A 134 -4.94 14.89 -5.64
CA GLY A 134 -5.63 16.13 -5.98
C GLY A 134 -4.70 17.29 -6.34
N PHE A 135 -5.28 18.43 -6.76
CA PHE A 135 -4.49 19.62 -7.04
C PHE A 135 -4.06 20.36 -5.77
N THR A 136 -4.96 20.45 -4.78
CA THR A 136 -4.73 21.01 -3.44
C THR A 136 -5.31 20.08 -2.37
N TRP A 137 -5.02 20.32 -1.10
CA TRP A 137 -5.62 19.58 0.02
C TRP A 137 -7.06 20.02 0.31
N ASP A 138 -7.93 19.95 -0.70
CA ASP A 138 -9.32 20.41 -0.64
C ASP A 138 -10.30 19.24 -0.53
N ASN A 139 -11.46 19.51 0.05
CA ASN A 139 -12.55 18.56 0.17
C ASN A 139 -13.15 18.24 -1.21
N GLN A 140 -13.08 16.98 -1.61
CA GLN A 140 -13.57 16.52 -2.91
C GLN A 140 -15.04 16.09 -2.88
N TRP A 141 -15.54 15.66 -1.72
CA TRP A 141 -16.89 15.10 -1.53
C TRP A 141 -18.06 16.00 -1.96
N ASN A 142 -17.86 17.32 -2.06
CA ASN A 142 -18.89 18.28 -2.46
C ASN A 142 -18.74 18.82 -3.90
N LYS A 143 -17.78 18.32 -4.67
CA LYS A 143 -17.55 18.80 -6.04
C LYS A 143 -18.54 18.18 -7.02
N ASN A 144 -19.04 18.98 -7.97
CA ASN A 144 -19.72 18.43 -9.14
C ASN A 144 -18.71 17.77 -10.07
N TYR A 145 -19.18 16.96 -11.01
CA TYR A 145 -18.32 16.19 -11.91
C TYR A 145 -17.34 17.06 -12.71
N ALA A 146 -17.77 18.23 -13.23
CA ALA A 146 -16.92 19.07 -14.07
C ALA A 146 -15.78 19.72 -13.26
N ASP A 147 -16.10 20.24 -12.08
CA ASP A 147 -15.11 20.84 -11.17
C ASP A 147 -14.14 19.78 -10.66
N GLU A 148 -14.63 18.59 -10.34
CA GLU A 148 -13.81 17.47 -9.90
C GLU A 148 -12.88 16.95 -11.01
N LEU A 149 -13.39 16.81 -12.24
CA LEU A 149 -12.59 16.44 -13.40
C LEU A 149 -11.44 17.42 -13.61
N ASN A 150 -11.73 18.73 -13.59
CA ASN A 150 -10.72 19.76 -13.72
C ASN A 150 -9.73 19.74 -12.55
N PHE A 151 -10.21 19.55 -11.33
CA PHE A 151 -9.38 19.47 -10.12
C PHE A 151 -8.37 18.32 -10.19
N VAL A 152 -8.83 17.10 -10.51
CA VAL A 152 -7.94 15.93 -10.63
C VAL A 152 -6.99 16.11 -11.81
N LYS A 153 -7.51 16.52 -12.98
CA LYS A 153 -6.71 16.70 -14.19
C LYS A 153 -5.58 17.71 -13.96
N LYS A 154 -5.87 18.85 -13.35
CA LYS A 154 -4.86 19.88 -13.07
C LYS A 154 -3.74 19.35 -12.17
N GLY A 155 -4.09 18.57 -11.14
CA GLY A 155 -3.12 17.93 -10.26
C GLY A 155 -2.18 16.99 -11.01
N VAL A 156 -2.73 16.07 -11.81
CA VAL A 156 -1.91 15.09 -12.55
C VAL A 156 -1.08 15.74 -13.65
N ASP A 157 -1.61 16.73 -14.39
CA ASP A 157 -0.89 17.43 -15.46
C ASP A 157 0.39 18.11 -14.91
N VAL A 158 0.30 18.74 -13.73
CA VAL A 158 1.44 19.40 -13.07
C VAL A 158 2.50 18.38 -12.69
N VAL A 159 2.09 17.30 -12.04
CA VAL A 159 2.99 16.27 -11.52
C VAL A 159 3.68 15.54 -12.68
N GLU A 160 2.94 15.21 -13.74
CA GLU A 160 3.47 14.60 -14.97
C GLU A 160 4.47 15.53 -15.66
N LYS A 161 4.17 16.84 -15.76
CA LYS A 161 5.10 17.82 -16.33
C LYS A 161 6.44 17.89 -15.57
N ILE A 162 6.43 17.70 -14.27
CA ILE A 162 7.63 17.78 -13.41
C ILE A 162 8.44 16.48 -13.46
N THR A 163 7.76 15.33 -13.45
CA THR A 163 8.37 14.01 -13.24
C THR A 163 8.52 13.17 -14.50
N GLY A 164 7.76 13.49 -15.55
CA GLY A 164 7.57 12.63 -16.72
C GLY A 164 6.77 11.35 -16.44
N GLN A 165 6.31 11.13 -15.21
CA GLN A 165 5.49 9.98 -14.84
C GLN A 165 4.01 10.35 -14.87
N LYS A 166 3.24 9.60 -15.66
CA LYS A 166 1.78 9.70 -15.64
C LYS A 166 1.23 8.96 -14.42
N ALA A 167 0.52 9.68 -13.54
CA ALA A 167 -0.13 9.06 -12.40
C ALA A 167 -1.26 8.12 -12.86
N VAL A 168 -1.28 6.90 -12.32
CA VAL A 168 -2.31 5.90 -12.56
C VAL A 168 -3.07 5.48 -11.29
N GLY A 169 -2.61 5.97 -10.15
CA GLY A 169 -3.21 5.80 -8.84
C GLY A 169 -3.72 7.10 -8.25
N TYR A 170 -4.80 7.04 -7.48
CA TYR A 170 -5.41 8.21 -6.85
C TYR A 170 -5.74 7.98 -5.37
N ASN A 171 -5.56 9.05 -4.59
CA ASN A 171 -6.06 9.17 -3.22
C ASN A 171 -6.77 10.52 -3.07
N ALA A 172 -8.00 10.54 -2.61
CA ALA A 172 -8.70 11.76 -2.23
C ALA A 172 -8.22 12.25 -0.85
N ASN A 173 -8.29 13.56 -0.64
CA ASN A 173 -8.07 14.14 0.68
C ASN A 173 -8.98 13.45 1.72
N TRP A 174 -8.40 12.96 2.81
CA TRP A 174 -9.10 12.21 3.87
C TRP A 174 -9.93 11.01 3.39
N LEU A 175 -9.63 10.43 2.22
CA LEU A 175 -10.43 9.38 1.56
C LEU A 175 -11.85 9.85 1.18
N ARG A 176 -12.16 11.13 1.40
CA ARG A 176 -13.51 11.69 1.24
C ARG A 176 -13.73 12.16 -0.18
N ARG A 177 -13.91 11.17 -1.03
CA ARG A 177 -14.25 11.33 -2.44
C ARG A 177 -15.75 11.60 -2.65
N SER A 178 -16.11 12.15 -3.81
CA SER A 178 -17.50 12.34 -4.21
C SER A 178 -18.05 11.06 -4.88
N PRO A 179 -19.38 10.93 -5.06
CA PRO A 179 -19.97 9.88 -5.91
C PRO A 179 -19.54 9.93 -7.39
N ASN A 180 -18.88 11.00 -7.82
CA ASN A 180 -18.41 11.18 -9.20
C ASN A 180 -16.95 10.76 -9.39
N THR A 181 -16.18 10.65 -8.30
CA THR A 181 -14.72 10.52 -8.37
C THR A 181 -14.26 9.34 -9.22
N LEU A 182 -14.83 8.14 -9.02
CA LEU A 182 -14.37 6.97 -9.80
C LEU A 182 -14.64 7.11 -11.30
N LYS A 183 -15.73 7.78 -11.68
CA LYS A 183 -16.04 8.07 -13.08
C LYS A 183 -15.05 9.08 -13.66
N VAL A 184 -14.74 10.14 -12.90
CA VAL A 184 -13.69 11.12 -13.24
C VAL A 184 -12.34 10.43 -13.44
N LEU A 185 -11.93 9.59 -12.48
CA LEU A 185 -10.67 8.85 -12.54
C LEU A 185 -10.62 7.93 -13.77
N GLN A 186 -11.71 7.21 -14.05
CA GLN A 186 -11.79 6.36 -15.23
C GLN A 186 -11.70 7.17 -16.54
N ASP A 187 -12.36 8.32 -16.63
CA ASP A 187 -12.32 9.18 -17.81
C ASP A 187 -10.94 9.81 -18.04
N LEU A 188 -10.15 9.99 -16.97
CA LEU A 188 -8.75 10.41 -17.02
C LEU A 188 -7.76 9.25 -17.24
N GLY A 189 -8.24 8.00 -17.24
CA GLY A 189 -7.43 6.81 -17.50
C GLY A 189 -6.63 6.30 -16.30
N PHE A 190 -7.07 6.59 -15.08
CA PHE A 190 -6.52 5.96 -13.88
C PHE A 190 -6.84 4.46 -13.84
N LEU A 191 -5.97 3.69 -13.20
CA LEU A 191 -6.11 2.24 -13.04
C LEU A 191 -6.70 1.86 -11.69
N TYR A 192 -6.40 2.64 -10.65
CA TYR A 192 -6.80 2.32 -9.29
C TYR A 192 -7.00 3.55 -8.40
N HIS A 193 -7.70 3.36 -7.29
CA HIS A 193 -7.74 4.29 -6.16
C HIS A 193 -7.48 3.55 -4.85
N ILE A 194 -7.19 4.31 -3.78
CA ILE A 194 -6.98 3.75 -2.44
C ILE A 194 -8.04 4.19 -1.41
N ASP A 195 -9.01 5.01 -1.81
CA ASP A 195 -10.07 5.55 -0.94
C ASP A 195 -11.11 4.51 -0.51
N ASP A 196 -10.66 3.42 0.13
CA ASP A 196 -11.44 2.32 0.67
C ASP A 196 -10.69 1.66 1.85
N LEU A 197 -11.42 1.19 2.86
CA LEU A 197 -10.88 0.61 4.10
C LEU A 197 -11.41 -0.80 4.40
N SER A 198 -12.14 -1.40 3.47
CA SER A 198 -13.01 -2.55 3.72
C SER A 198 -12.34 -3.91 3.56
N HIS A 199 -11.15 -3.96 2.97
CA HIS A 199 -10.46 -5.21 2.63
C HIS A 199 -8.98 -5.22 3.05
N ASP A 200 -8.45 -6.42 3.25
CA ASP A 200 -7.01 -6.69 3.44
C ASP A 200 -6.34 -7.24 2.17
N GLU A 201 -6.99 -7.11 1.01
CA GLU A 201 -6.46 -7.45 -0.30
C GLU A 201 -7.03 -6.52 -1.39
N PRO A 202 -6.32 -6.30 -2.51
CA PRO A 202 -6.87 -5.55 -3.63
C PRO A 202 -8.09 -6.25 -4.22
N PHE A 203 -9.06 -5.46 -4.68
CA PHE A 203 -10.29 -5.95 -5.28
C PHE A 203 -10.69 -5.12 -6.50
N ILE A 204 -11.67 -5.61 -7.25
CA ILE A 204 -12.23 -4.91 -8.41
C ILE A 204 -13.59 -4.32 -8.03
N THR A 205 -13.80 -3.06 -8.39
CA THR A 205 -15.14 -2.48 -8.48
C THR A 205 -15.47 -2.14 -9.93
N LYS A 206 -16.75 -2.16 -10.30
CA LYS A 206 -17.20 -1.81 -11.66
C LYS A 206 -17.54 -0.33 -11.73
N VAL A 207 -16.91 0.36 -12.68
CA VAL A 207 -17.18 1.76 -13.02
C VAL A 207 -17.55 1.84 -14.48
N LYS A 208 -18.75 2.34 -14.79
CA LYS A 208 -19.36 2.33 -16.14
C LYS A 208 -19.23 0.96 -16.83
N GLY A 209 -19.42 -0.12 -16.06
CA GLY A 209 -19.31 -1.52 -16.52
C GLY A 209 -17.88 -2.05 -16.70
N LYS A 210 -16.83 -1.25 -16.53
CA LYS A 210 -15.43 -1.66 -16.67
C LYS A 210 -14.76 -1.90 -15.31
N ASN A 211 -13.74 -2.75 -15.29
CA ASN A 211 -12.93 -2.98 -14.08
C ASN A 211 -12.22 -1.68 -13.67
N PHE A 212 -12.20 -1.43 -12.37
CA PHE A 212 -11.39 -0.42 -11.72
C PHE A 212 -10.83 -1.03 -10.44
N VAL A 213 -9.52 -0.96 -10.25
CA VAL A 213 -8.88 -1.62 -9.09
C VAL A 213 -9.04 -0.74 -7.86
N VAL A 214 -9.30 -1.37 -6.73
CA VAL A 214 -9.23 -0.76 -5.41
C VAL A 214 -8.07 -1.39 -4.66
N ILE A 215 -7.14 -0.57 -4.18
CA ILE A 215 -6.06 -1.00 -3.30
C ILE A 215 -6.35 -0.43 -1.91
N PRO A 216 -6.89 -1.23 -0.98
CA PRO A 216 -7.35 -0.72 0.31
C PRO A 216 -6.27 0.07 1.07
N TYR A 217 -6.65 1.22 1.59
CA TYR A 217 -5.81 2.06 2.45
C TYR A 217 -5.94 1.63 3.92
N THR A 218 -5.24 2.35 4.80
CA THR A 218 -5.24 2.09 6.23
C THR A 218 -5.37 3.38 7.02
N LEU A 219 -6.27 3.38 8.01
CA LEU A 219 -6.25 4.37 9.10
C LEU A 219 -5.58 3.81 10.36
N ARG A 220 -5.47 2.48 10.46
CA ARG A 220 -4.86 1.82 11.62
C ARG A 220 -3.35 1.87 11.55
N ASN A 221 -2.70 1.58 10.42
CA ASN A 221 -1.25 1.70 10.25
C ASN A 221 -0.89 3.04 9.59
N ASN A 222 -1.30 4.11 10.24
CA ASN A 222 -1.22 5.45 9.70
C ASN A 222 -0.62 6.40 10.74
N ASP A 223 0.51 7.01 10.41
CA ASP A 223 1.26 7.87 11.33
C ASP A 223 0.47 9.14 11.71
N ILE A 224 -0.27 9.76 10.79
CA ILE A 224 -1.08 10.95 11.13
C ILE A 224 -2.18 10.59 12.13
N VAL A 225 -2.79 9.41 12.02
CA VAL A 225 -3.84 8.96 12.94
C VAL A 225 -3.27 8.61 14.30
N ASN A 226 -2.16 7.87 14.34
CA ASN A 226 -1.65 7.32 15.59
C ASN A 226 -0.66 8.23 16.30
N ILE A 227 0.31 8.80 15.58
CA ILE A 227 1.35 9.65 16.16
C ILE A 227 0.79 11.05 16.42
N GLU A 228 0.26 11.71 15.39
CA GLU A 228 -0.27 13.07 15.58
C GLU A 228 -1.66 13.07 16.24
N GLY A 229 -2.55 12.16 15.84
CA GLY A 229 -3.92 12.12 16.36
C GLY A 229 -4.06 11.48 17.75
N LYS A 230 -3.48 10.29 17.97
CA LYS A 230 -3.57 9.55 19.24
C LYS A 230 -2.35 9.71 20.15
N HIS A 231 -1.36 10.49 19.73
CA HIS A 231 -0.13 10.75 20.48
C HIS A 231 0.65 9.49 20.87
N TRP A 232 0.69 8.51 19.96
CA TRP A 232 1.50 7.32 20.15
C TRP A 232 2.98 7.64 20.08
N SER A 233 3.76 6.88 20.85
CA SER A 233 5.21 6.84 20.68
C SER A 233 5.60 5.92 19.50
N PRO A 234 6.80 6.12 18.90
CA PRO A 234 7.26 5.29 17.78
C PRO A 234 7.33 3.78 18.09
N ASP A 235 7.58 3.38 19.32
CA ASP A 235 7.58 1.97 19.75
C ASP A 235 6.17 1.37 19.80
N GLN A 236 5.15 2.15 20.18
CA GLN A 236 3.75 1.72 20.09
C GLN A 236 3.34 1.50 18.63
N PHE A 237 3.75 2.40 17.74
CA PHE A 237 3.52 2.27 16.31
C PHE A 237 4.22 1.02 15.73
N LEU A 238 5.50 0.82 16.06
CA LEU A 238 6.26 -0.36 15.68
C LEU A 238 5.62 -1.67 16.18
N ALA A 239 5.17 -1.69 17.43
CA ALA A 239 4.49 -2.86 18.01
C ALA A 239 3.21 -3.21 17.24
N GLN A 240 2.40 -2.21 16.89
CA GLN A 240 1.20 -2.45 16.08
C GLN A 240 1.54 -2.98 14.69
N LEU A 241 2.55 -2.40 14.01
CA LEU A 241 2.99 -2.91 12.71
C LEU A 241 3.38 -4.39 12.79
N LYS A 242 4.13 -4.79 13.82
CA LYS A 242 4.52 -6.19 14.03
C LYS A 242 3.31 -7.10 14.28
N PHE A 243 2.37 -6.69 15.13
CA PHE A 243 1.16 -7.47 15.41
C PHE A 243 0.26 -7.66 14.18
N GLU A 244 0.07 -6.59 13.40
CA GLU A 244 -0.71 -6.70 12.17
C GLU A 244 0.01 -7.54 11.11
N PHE A 245 1.32 -7.35 10.96
CA PHE A 245 2.14 -8.18 10.08
C PHE A 245 2.04 -9.67 10.43
N ASP A 246 2.22 -10.05 11.69
CA ASP A 246 2.20 -11.46 12.11
C ASP A 246 0.86 -12.12 11.77
N ARG A 247 -0.25 -11.42 12.03
CA ARG A 247 -1.58 -11.94 11.70
C ARG A 247 -1.80 -12.05 10.19
N LEU A 248 -1.45 -11.00 9.43
CA LEU A 248 -1.60 -11.01 7.97
C LEU A 248 -0.68 -12.04 7.31
N TYR A 249 0.51 -12.26 7.87
CA TYR A 249 1.47 -13.25 7.38
C TYR A 249 0.96 -14.68 7.62
N GLU A 250 0.43 -14.98 8.82
CA GLU A 250 -0.21 -16.26 9.12
C GLU A 250 -1.39 -16.52 8.16
N GLU A 251 -2.27 -15.52 8.00
CA GLU A 251 -3.40 -15.60 7.07
C GLU A 251 -2.94 -15.78 5.61
N GLY A 252 -1.87 -15.10 5.21
CA GLY A 252 -1.26 -15.12 3.88
C GLY A 252 -0.87 -16.53 3.39
N ALA A 253 -0.67 -17.46 4.32
CA ALA A 253 -0.41 -18.87 3.98
C ALA A 253 -1.62 -19.59 3.38
N SER A 254 -2.84 -19.04 3.50
CA SER A 254 -4.09 -19.68 3.11
C SER A 254 -5.06 -18.81 2.31
N LYS A 255 -4.75 -17.53 2.11
CA LYS A 255 -5.51 -16.57 1.30
C LYS A 255 -4.63 -15.36 0.94
N ARG A 256 -5.02 -14.58 -0.05
CA ARG A 256 -4.29 -13.37 -0.44
C ARG A 256 -4.38 -12.34 0.68
N ARG A 257 -3.23 -11.78 1.08
CA ARG A 257 -3.17 -10.67 2.05
C ARG A 257 -2.19 -9.60 1.63
N MET A 258 -2.57 -8.37 1.90
CA MET A 258 -1.79 -7.16 1.75
C MET A 258 -1.77 -6.41 3.07
N MET A 259 -0.62 -5.85 3.44
CA MET A 259 -0.50 -4.89 4.52
C MET A 259 -0.27 -3.49 3.93
N SER A 260 -1.19 -2.57 4.23
CA SER A 260 -1.02 -1.16 3.90
C SER A 260 -0.42 -0.40 5.09
N ILE A 261 0.49 0.53 4.80
CA ILE A 261 1.09 1.45 5.78
C ILE A 261 1.08 2.85 5.16
N SER A 262 0.74 3.89 5.91
CA SER A 262 0.81 5.28 5.42
C SER A 262 1.70 6.13 6.30
N PHE A 263 2.66 6.78 5.64
CA PHE A 263 3.60 7.75 6.20
C PHE A 263 3.40 9.11 5.53
N HIS A 264 3.38 10.17 6.32
CA HIS A 264 3.35 11.55 5.84
C HIS A 264 4.73 12.18 5.97
N ASP A 265 5.14 12.91 4.94
CA ASP A 265 6.41 13.64 4.84
C ASP A 265 6.94 14.22 6.17
N ARG A 266 6.12 15.01 6.86
CA ARG A 266 6.48 15.73 8.09
C ARG A 266 6.40 14.90 9.38
N ILE A 267 5.85 13.69 9.34
CA ILE A 267 5.61 12.82 10.51
C ILE A 267 6.46 11.55 10.39
N GLY A 268 6.14 10.69 9.41
CA GLY A 268 6.86 9.47 9.10
C GLY A 268 8.31 9.69 8.70
N GLY A 269 8.62 10.88 8.18
CA GLY A 269 9.98 11.30 7.86
C GLY A 269 10.82 11.79 9.06
N THR A 270 10.24 11.87 10.26
CA THR A 270 11.01 12.23 11.48
C THR A 270 11.99 11.12 11.87
N PRO A 271 13.11 11.43 12.57
CA PRO A 271 14.17 10.45 12.81
C PRO A 271 13.69 9.21 13.58
N ALA A 272 12.84 9.40 14.58
CA ALA A 272 12.33 8.30 15.40
C ALA A 272 11.34 7.40 14.62
N MET A 273 10.51 7.99 13.76
CA MET A 273 9.59 7.22 12.90
C MET A 273 10.34 6.45 11.81
N VAL A 274 11.37 7.04 11.21
CA VAL A 274 12.25 6.33 10.26
C VAL A 274 12.99 5.19 10.95
N ASN A 275 13.49 5.38 12.18
CA ASN A 275 14.08 4.29 12.96
C ASN A 275 13.08 3.15 13.21
N ALA A 276 11.86 3.48 13.66
CA ALA A 276 10.81 2.47 13.86
C ALA A 276 10.48 1.71 12.57
N MET A 277 10.40 2.40 11.43
CA MET A 277 10.18 1.76 10.13
C MET A 277 11.34 0.88 9.70
N GLU A 278 12.58 1.30 9.94
CA GLU A 278 13.76 0.48 9.70
C GLU A 278 13.73 -0.82 10.50
N GLU A 279 13.42 -0.75 11.80
CA GLU A 279 13.26 -1.92 12.65
C GLU A 279 12.13 -2.84 12.16
N PHE A 280 11.03 -2.26 11.64
CA PHE A 280 9.96 -3.04 11.04
C PHE A 280 10.42 -3.75 9.76
N ILE A 281 11.11 -3.06 8.84
CA ILE A 281 11.66 -3.69 7.62
C ILE A 281 12.54 -4.87 8.00
N GLN A 282 13.50 -4.67 8.91
CA GLN A 282 14.39 -5.73 9.38
C GLN A 282 13.63 -6.91 9.99
N TYR A 283 12.55 -6.63 10.72
CA TYR A 283 11.68 -7.66 11.28
C TYR A 283 10.99 -8.49 10.18
N THR A 284 10.42 -7.84 9.15
CA THR A 284 9.75 -8.54 8.05
C THR A 284 10.70 -9.41 7.22
N GLN A 285 11.97 -9.01 7.09
CA GLN A 285 13.00 -9.77 6.38
C GLN A 285 13.36 -11.12 7.05
N GLN A 286 12.93 -11.34 8.29
CA GLN A 286 13.09 -12.62 8.98
C GLN A 286 12.08 -13.67 8.50
N LYS A 287 11.10 -13.30 7.67
CA LYS A 287 10.07 -14.17 7.11
C LYS A 287 10.25 -14.35 5.61
N GLN A 288 9.90 -15.52 5.09
CA GLN A 288 10.00 -15.83 3.65
C GLN A 288 8.75 -15.37 2.91
N GLY A 289 8.88 -15.06 1.62
CA GLY A 289 7.71 -14.72 0.79
C GLY A 289 7.03 -13.40 1.12
N VAL A 290 7.70 -12.49 1.84
CA VAL A 290 7.26 -11.11 2.04
C VAL A 290 7.90 -10.22 0.98
N VAL A 291 7.09 -9.40 0.31
CA VAL A 291 7.59 -8.44 -0.68
C VAL A 291 7.01 -7.05 -0.45
N PHE A 292 7.82 -6.02 -0.68
CA PHE A 292 7.35 -4.64 -0.73
C PHE A 292 7.03 -4.28 -2.18
N MET A 293 5.86 -3.69 -2.42
CA MET A 293 5.43 -3.36 -3.79
C MET A 293 4.76 -1.98 -3.89
N ARG A 294 5.04 -1.33 -5.02
CA ARG A 294 4.29 -0.15 -5.48
C ARG A 294 2.86 -0.56 -5.84
N LYS A 295 1.94 0.37 -5.65
CA LYS A 295 0.51 0.16 -5.86
C LYS A 295 0.16 0.05 -7.34
N ASP A 296 0.82 0.78 -8.24
CA ASP A 296 0.64 0.56 -9.68
C ASP A 296 0.99 -0.87 -10.12
N ASP A 297 2.06 -1.43 -9.58
CA ASP A 297 2.47 -2.80 -9.89
C ASP A 297 1.48 -3.83 -9.33
N ILE A 298 0.97 -3.60 -8.11
CA ILE A 298 -0.12 -4.39 -7.53
C ILE A 298 -1.37 -4.30 -8.42
N ALA A 299 -1.78 -3.09 -8.82
CA ALA A 299 -2.98 -2.87 -9.62
C ALA A 299 -2.89 -3.59 -10.97
N LYS A 300 -1.75 -3.47 -11.68
CA LYS A 300 -1.51 -4.18 -12.94
C LYS A 300 -1.56 -5.69 -12.75
N MET A 301 -1.02 -6.20 -11.63
CA MET A 301 -0.99 -7.63 -11.32
C MET A 301 -2.40 -8.20 -11.08
N VAL A 302 -3.26 -7.46 -10.36
CA VAL A 302 -4.57 -7.99 -9.93
C VAL A 302 -5.72 -7.66 -10.88
N MET A 303 -5.58 -6.69 -11.79
CA MET A 303 -6.65 -6.19 -12.68
C MET A 303 -7.38 -7.28 -13.47
N ASN A 304 -6.62 -8.29 -13.93
CA ASN A 304 -7.12 -9.38 -14.78
C ASN A 304 -6.90 -10.76 -14.16
N ASP A 305 -6.51 -10.80 -12.88
CA ASP A 305 -6.35 -12.05 -12.16
C ASP A 305 -7.74 -12.60 -11.80
N PRO A 306 -8.09 -13.84 -12.21
CA PRO A 306 -9.39 -14.43 -11.95
C PRO A 306 -9.68 -14.64 -10.45
N ASP A 307 -8.65 -14.68 -9.60
CA ASP A 307 -8.80 -14.82 -8.15
C ASP A 307 -9.00 -13.48 -7.43
N THR A 308 -8.93 -12.34 -8.13
CA THR A 308 -9.18 -11.02 -7.52
C THR A 308 -10.67 -10.87 -7.22
N PRO A 309 -11.06 -10.59 -5.96
CA PRO A 309 -12.46 -10.44 -5.59
C PRO A 309 -13.09 -9.24 -6.30
N VAL A 310 -14.40 -9.33 -6.55
CA VAL A 310 -15.20 -8.23 -7.08
C VAL A 310 -16.12 -7.74 -5.97
N ASP A 311 -16.00 -6.47 -5.59
CA ASP A 311 -16.92 -5.79 -4.69
C ASP A 311 -17.54 -4.56 -5.38
N ASN A 312 -18.85 -4.64 -5.56
CA ASN A 312 -19.69 -3.64 -6.21
C ASN A 312 -20.62 -2.94 -5.22
N SER A 313 -20.26 -2.88 -3.94
CA SER A 313 -21.04 -2.22 -2.88
C SER A 313 -21.40 -0.76 -3.21
N GLU A 314 -20.62 -0.10 -4.08
CA GLU A 314 -20.84 1.27 -4.52
C GLU A 314 -21.40 1.41 -5.95
N GLU A 315 -21.82 0.31 -6.59
CA GLU A 315 -22.24 0.30 -8.00
C GLU A 315 -23.30 1.35 -8.32
N LYS A 316 -24.21 1.65 -7.38
CA LYS A 316 -25.24 2.69 -7.56
C LYS A 316 -24.67 4.07 -7.91
N PHE A 317 -23.44 4.38 -7.51
CA PHE A 317 -22.76 5.64 -7.79
C PHE A 317 -21.85 5.54 -9.02
N ASN A 318 -21.47 4.33 -9.43
CA ASN A 318 -20.44 4.07 -10.43
C ASN A 318 -20.99 3.80 -11.84
N LYS A 319 -22.30 3.87 -12.03
CA LYS A 319 -22.96 3.78 -13.35
C LYS A 319 -22.65 4.99 -14.23
#